data_AF-A0A0F2QC32-F1
#
_entry.id   AF-A0A0F2QC32-F1
#
_cell.length_a   1.000
_cell.length_b   1.000
_cell.length_c   1.000
_cell.angle_alpha   90.00
_cell.angle_beta   90.00
_cell.angle_gamma   90.00
#
_symmetry.space_group_name_H-M   'P 1'
#
loop_
_entity.id
_entity.type
_entity.pdbx_description
1 polymer ?
#
loop_
_entity_poly.entity_id
_entity_poly.type
_entity_poly.pdbx_seq_one_letter_code
_entity_poly.pdbx_strand_id
1 'polypeptide(L)' 'MDERLRFVARRLEGESMTDLCREFGISRKTGYKIFNRYKEEGLIALEDRSRRPVRYANQLPVPIEQAIIDAKKDKP' A
#
# COMPACT_ATOMS: atom_id res chain seq x y z
N MET A 1 6.52 6.82 6.04
CA MET A 1 7.73 6.59 5.23
C MET A 1 8.96 6.43 6.11
N ASP A 2 9.26 7.41 6.96
CA ASP A 2 10.48 7.46 7.78
C ASP A 2 10.79 6.18 8.59
N GLU A 3 9.82 5.67 9.36
CA GLU A 3 10.01 4.46 10.17
C GLU A 3 10.22 3.18 9.34
N ARG A 4 9.51 3.04 8.21
CA ARG A 4 9.68 1.89 7.29
C ARG A 4 11.05 1.94 6.61
N LEU A 5 11.55 3.13 6.29
CA LEU A 5 12.88 3.31 5.72
C LEU A 5 13.96 2.92 6.72
N ARG A 6 13.85 3.38 7.98
CA ARG A 6 14.77 2.99 9.06
C ARG A 6 14.76 1.48 9.30
N PHE A 7 13.59 0.84 9.27
CA PHE A 7 13.48 -0.61 9.38
C PHE A 7 14.26 -1.33 8.26
N VAL A 8 14.08 -0.90 7.00
CA VAL A 8 14.79 -1.50 5.86
C VAL A 8 16.30 -1.28 5.95
N ALA A 9 16.75 -0.07 6.30
CA ALA A 9 18.17 0.25 6.41
C ALA A 9 18.87 -0.69 7.42
N ARG A 10 18.33 -0.81 8.63
CA ARG A 10 18.84 -1.71 9.66
C ARG A 10 18.81 -3.18 9.25
N ARG A 11 17.78 -3.59 8.51
CA ARG A 11 17.72 -4.95 7.96
C ARG A 11 18.82 -5.21 6.93
N LEU A 12 19.19 -4.21 6.12
CA LEU A 12 20.29 -4.29 5.15
C LEU A 12 21.66 -4.28 5.83
N GLU A 13 21.80 -3.62 6.98
CA GLU A 13 23.00 -3.65 7.83
C GLU A 13 23.23 -5.03 8.47
N GLY A 14 22.29 -5.97 8.33
CA GLY A 14 22.44 -7.36 8.73
C GLY A 14 21.71 -7.73 10.01
N GLU A 15 20.95 -6.81 10.60
CA GLU A 15 20.18 -7.10 11.82
C GLU A 15 19.15 -8.22 11.62
N SER A 16 18.92 -8.97 12.71
CA SER A 16 17.99 -10.10 12.71
C SER A 16 16.54 -9.61 12.55
N MET A 17 15.75 -10.31 11.72
CA MET A 17 14.33 -9.97 11.52
C MET A 17 13.54 -10.03 12.84
N THR A 18 13.90 -10.96 13.73
CA THR A 18 13.17 -11.19 14.98
C THR A 18 13.35 -10.03 15.94
N ASP A 19 14.60 -9.60 16.17
CA ASP A 19 14.90 -8.53 17.13
C ASP A 19 14.43 -7.18 16.60
N LEU A 20 14.67 -6.95 15.30
CA LEU A 20 14.21 -5.74 14.64
C LEU A 20 12.67 -5.59 14.69
N CYS A 21 11.92 -6.66 14.41
CA CYS A 21 10.46 -6.60 14.52
C CYS A 21 9.98 -6.34 15.96
N ARG A 22 10.67 -6.89 16.97
CA ARG A 22 10.35 -6.66 18.39
C ARG A 22 10.58 -5.20 18.75
N GLU A 23 11.69 -4.60 18.32
CA GLU A 23 12.01 -3.20 18.60
C GLU A 23 11.06 -2.22 17.92
N PHE A 24 10.70 -2.48 16.65
CA PHE A 24 9.76 -1.66 15.90
C PHE A 24 8.28 -1.92 16.27
N GLY A 25 8.00 -2.82 17.21
CA GLY A 25 6.63 -3.11 17.64
C GLY A 25 5.74 -3.73 16.55
N ILE A 26 6.33 -4.40 15.56
CA ILE A 26 5.58 -5.02 14.45
C ILE A 26 5.68 -6.55 14.48
N SER A 27 4.69 -7.22 13.90
CA SER A 27 4.77 -8.66 13.70
C SER A 27 5.86 -9.01 12.67
N ARG A 28 6.49 -10.19 12.82
CA ARG A 28 7.44 -10.71 11.81
C ARG A 28 6.83 -10.80 10.41
N LYS A 29 5.53 -11.13 10.30
CA LYS A 29 4.79 -11.14 9.02
C LYS A 29 4.80 -9.75 8.36
N THR A 30 4.59 -8.70 9.14
CA THR A 30 4.68 -7.31 8.67
C THR A 30 6.10 -6.96 8.26
N GLY A 31 7.10 -7.33 9.07
CA GLY A 31 8.52 -7.11 8.76
C GLY A 31 8.94 -7.73 7.42
N TYR A 32 8.64 -9.01 7.21
CA TYR A 32 8.90 -9.68 5.93
C TYR A 32 8.16 -9.02 4.77
N LYS A 33 6.91 -8.61 4.96
CA LYS A 33 6.14 -7.90 3.92
C LYS A 33 6.78 -6.58 3.53
N ILE A 34 7.25 -5.78 4.50
CA ILE A 34 7.95 -4.51 4.24
C ILE A 34 9.24 -4.79 3.47
N PHE A 35 10.06 -5.73 3.95
CA PHE A 35 11.36 -6.01 3.33
C PHE A 35 11.23 -6.61 1.93
N ASN A 36 10.29 -7.53 1.69
CA ASN A 36 10.06 -8.11 0.37
C ASN A 36 9.59 -7.06 -0.64
N ARG A 37 8.67 -6.18 -0.24
CA ARG A 37 8.23 -5.05 -1.07
C ARG A 37 9.40 -4.15 -1.46
N TYR A 38 10.27 -3.82 -0.51
CA TYR A 38 11.48 -3.06 -0.81
C TYR A 38 12.39 -3.80 -1.81
N LYS A 39 12.57 -5.11 -1.67
CA LYS A 39 13.37 -5.90 -2.62
C LYS A 39 12.77 -5.91 -4.04
N GLU A 40 11.45 -5.83 -4.17
CA GLU A 40 10.74 -5.92 -5.45
C GLU A 40 10.63 -4.55 -6.15
N GLU A 41 10.29 -3.49 -5.41
CA GLU A 41 9.91 -2.18 -5.96
C GLU A 41 10.78 -1.02 -5.42
N GLY A 42 11.79 -1.31 -4.59
CA GLY A 42 12.68 -0.31 -4.02
C GLY A 42 11.99 0.62 -3.02
N LEU A 43 12.41 1.89 -3.00
CA LEU A 43 11.90 2.90 -2.05
C LEU A 43 10.41 3.20 -2.24
N ILE A 44 9.90 3.11 -3.47
CA ILE A 44 8.49 3.38 -3.80
C ILE A 44 7.56 2.42 -3.04
N ALA A 45 8.02 1.20 -2.77
CA ALA A 45 7.25 0.19 -2.06
C ALA A 45 6.90 0.54 -0.60
N LEU A 46 7.60 1.52 -0.02
CA LEU A 46 7.44 1.95 1.36
C LEU A 46 6.36 3.02 1.53
N GLU A 47 5.91 3.61 0.43
CA GLU A 47 4.77 4.52 0.40
C GLU A 47 3.46 3.78 0.74
N ASP A 48 2.47 4.54 1.20
CA ASP A 48 1.18 3.95 1.50
C ASP A 48 0.43 3.62 0.20
N ARG A 49 0.22 2.32 0.01
CA ARG A 49 -0.67 1.83 -1.05
C ARG A 49 -2.11 2.15 -0.69
N SER A 50 -2.91 2.42 -1.73
CA SER A 50 -4.35 2.61 -1.58
C SER A 50 -4.99 1.48 -0.79
N ARG A 51 -5.79 1.83 0.21
CA ARG A 51 -6.60 0.88 0.99
C ARG A 51 -7.96 0.63 0.35
N ARG A 52 -8.27 1.30 -0.77
CA ARG A 52 -9.53 1.08 -1.47
C ARG A 52 -9.58 -0.35 -2.02
N PRO A 53 -10.69 -1.06 -1.85
CA PRO A 53 -10.99 -2.26 -2.61
C PRO A 53 -10.69 -2.07 -4.11
N VAL A 54 -10.07 -3.09 -4.71
CA VAL A 54 -9.78 -3.11 -6.15
C VAL A 54 -11.07 -3.12 -6.97
N ARG A 55 -12.11 -3.78 -6.43
CA ARG A 55 -13.43 -3.86 -7.05
C ARG A 55 -14.50 -3.66 -5.98
N TYR A 56 -15.47 -2.80 -6.28
CA TYR A 56 -16.71 -2.72 -5.51
C TYR A 56 -17.80 -3.49 -6.24
N ALA A 57 -18.56 -4.31 -5.52
CA ALA A 57 -19.62 -5.14 -6.11
C ALA A 57 -20.74 -4.29 -6.74
N ASN A 58 -20.95 -3.08 -6.21
CA ASN A 58 -21.94 -2.11 -6.66
C ASN A 58 -21.35 -0.99 -7.54
N GLN A 59 -20.11 -1.13 -8.03
CA GLN A 59 -19.55 -0.17 -8.98
C GLN A 59 -20.29 -0.28 -10.31
N LEU A 60 -20.76 0.86 -10.83
CA LEU A 60 -21.43 0.89 -12.11
C LEU A 60 -20.41 0.67 -13.24
N PRO A 61 -20.82 0.04 -14.36
CA PRO A 61 -20.00 0.03 -15.56
C PRO A 61 -19.77 1.45 -16.06
N VAL A 62 -18.57 1.74 -16.55
CA VAL A 62 -18.17 3.06 -17.08
C VAL A 62 -19.20 3.67 -18.04
N PRO A 63 -19.82 2.93 -18.98
CA PRO A 63 -20.84 3.50 -19.87
C PRO A 63 -22.08 4.02 -19.12
N ILE A 64 -22.48 3.36 -18.03
CA ILE A 64 -23.64 3.77 -17.23
C ILE A 64 -23.31 5.00 -16.38
N GLU A 65 -22.11 5.04 -15.78
CA GLU A 65 -21.62 6.23 -15.07
C GLU A 65 -21.61 7.45 -16.01
N GLN A 66 -21.11 7.28 -17.23
CA GLN A 66 -21.05 8.35 -18.22
C GLN A 66 -22.45 8.82 -18.63
N ALA A 67 -23.39 7.90 -18.90
CA ALA A 67 -24.77 8.25 -19.23
C ALA A 67 -25.46 9.06 -18.11
N ILE A 68 -25.20 8.73 -16.84
CA ILE A 68 -25.73 9.48 -15.69
C ILE A 68 -25.13 10.89 -15.63
N ILE A 69 -23.81 11.01 -15.83
CA ILE A 69 -23.12 12.31 -15.81
C ILE A 69 -23.65 13.22 -16.92
N ASP A 70 -23.84 12.69 -18.13
CA ASP A 70 -24.31 13.47 -19.27
C ASP A 70 -25.78 13.88 -19.10
N ALA A 71 -26.64 12.97 -18.62
CA ALA A 71 -28.03 13.31 -18.28
C ALA A 71 -28.14 14.42 -17.21
N LYS A 72 -27.20 14.45 -16.25
CA LYS A 72 -27.12 15.52 -15.25
C LYS A 72 -26.68 16.86 -15.85
N LYS A 73 -25.75 16.86 -16.81
CA LYS A 73 -25.31 18.09 -17.48
C LYS A 73 -26.41 18.70 -18.35
N ASP A 74 -27.21 17.86 -18.99
CA ASP A 74 -28.31 18.29 -19.88
C ASP A 74 -29.47 18.94 -19.12
N LYS A 75 -29.56 18.74 -17.80
CA LYS A 75 -30.59 19.32 -16.91
C LYS A 75 -29.94 19.92 -15.65
N PRO A 76 -29.36 21.13 -15.75
CA PRO A 76 -28.69 21.79 -14.62
C PRO A 76 -29.62 22.11 -13.45
#